data_AF-A0A1C6KR90-F1
#
_entry.id   AF-A0A1C6KR90-F1
#
_cell.length_a   1.000
_cell.length_b   1.000
_cell.length_c   1.000
_cell.angle_alpha   90.00
_cell.angle_beta   90.00
_cell.angle_gamma   90.00
#
_symmetry.space_group_name_H-M   'P 1'
#
loop_
_entity.id
_entity.type
_entity.pdbx_description
1 polymer ?
#
loop_
_entity_poly.entity_id
_entity_poly.type
_entity_poly.pdbx_seq_one_letter_code
_entity_poly.pdbx_strand_id
1 'polypeptide(L)'
;MKKINWSLESWLPPGMPWHSLQNLILTGCIASSIWSLYCPGQIYQSYRDLFDSGKLIPETMMPDFVQLADNAFLGFGALILAMIFLTIANYRYHFKGSKSVYLMRRLPRKYEMLKRCLSVPAAVILLALATAFLLLMTYYWIYCSVTPEQCLAPGQWQKLMGGMFL
;
A
#
# COMPACT_ATOMS: atom_id res chain seq x y z
N MET A 1 10.85 -22.93 30.73
CA MET A 1 10.58 -22.53 29.33
C MET A 1 10.18 -21.06 29.30
N LYS A 2 11.06 -20.19 28.80
CA LYS A 2 10.79 -18.74 28.66
C LYS A 2 9.75 -18.59 27.54
N LYS A 3 8.51 -18.21 27.85
CA LYS A 3 7.57 -17.77 26.81
C LYS A 3 8.19 -16.53 26.17
N ILE A 4 8.72 -16.70 24.96
CA ILE A 4 9.13 -15.57 24.11
C ILE A 4 7.83 -14.84 23.80
N ASN A 5 7.53 -13.83 24.61
CA ASN A 5 6.35 -13.01 24.42
C ASN A 5 6.71 -12.05 23.28
N TRP A 6 6.33 -12.40 22.05
CA TRP A 6 6.38 -11.54 20.86
C TRP A 6 5.36 -10.39 20.97
N SER A 7 5.25 -9.77 22.14
CA SER A 7 4.35 -8.67 22.34
C SER A 7 4.94 -7.45 21.64
N LEU A 8 4.41 -7.17 20.44
CA LEU A 8 4.60 -5.92 19.72
C LEU A 8 4.27 -4.69 20.60
N GLU A 9 3.59 -4.86 21.73
CA GLU A 9 3.31 -3.79 22.71
C GLU A 9 4.59 -3.13 23.23
N SER A 10 5.71 -3.85 23.26
CA SER A 10 7.02 -3.29 23.69
C SER A 10 7.55 -2.17 22.77
N TRP A 11 7.09 -2.14 21.51
CA TRP A 11 7.48 -1.14 20.52
C TRP A 11 6.54 0.07 20.46
N LEU A 12 5.40 0.03 21.15
CA LEU A 12 4.43 1.12 21.14
C LEU A 12 4.58 2.08 22.33
N PRO A 13 4.16 3.35 22.17
CA PRO A 13 4.01 4.24 23.31
C PRO A 13 2.88 3.76 24.23
N PRO A 14 3.11 3.73 25.56
CA PRO A 14 2.10 3.30 26.52
C PRO A 14 0.89 4.26 26.53
N GLY A 15 -0.32 3.70 26.44
CA GLY A 15 -1.59 4.45 26.45
C GLY A 15 -2.34 4.51 25.11
N MET A 16 -1.81 3.93 24.04
CA MET A 16 -2.51 3.82 22.75
C MET A 16 -3.36 2.54 22.69
N PRO A 17 -4.64 2.59 22.29
CA PRO A 17 -5.48 1.40 22.17
C PRO A 17 -5.02 0.54 20.97
N TRP A 18 -4.12 -0.41 21.25
CA TRP A 18 -3.49 -1.30 20.26
C TRP A 18 -4.51 -2.00 19.36
N HIS A 19 -5.56 -2.57 19.94
CA HIS A 19 -6.58 -3.31 19.20
C HIS A 19 -7.33 -2.44 18.18
N SER A 20 -7.65 -1.19 18.53
CA SER A 20 -8.31 -0.27 17.62
C SER A 20 -7.42 0.14 16.44
N LEU A 21 -6.12 0.37 16.71
CA LEU A 21 -5.15 0.70 15.68
C LEU A 21 -4.87 -0.49 14.75
N GLN A 22 -4.71 -1.68 15.32
CA GLN A 22 -4.50 -2.91 14.56
C GLN A 22 -5.69 -3.21 13.64
N ASN A 23 -6.91 -3.05 14.14
CA ASN A 23 -8.11 -3.21 13.33
C ASN A 23 -8.16 -2.18 12.19
N LEU A 24 -7.81 -0.92 12.44
CA LEU A 24 -7.77 0.12 11.41
C LEU A 24 -6.73 -0.19 10.32
N ILE A 25 -5.53 -0.63 10.71
CA ILE A 25 -4.48 -1.02 9.77
C ILE A 25 -4.93 -2.23 8.95
N LEU A 26 -5.49 -3.24 9.61
CA LEU A 26 -5.94 -4.47 8.96
C LEU A 26 -7.09 -4.20 7.97
N THR A 27 -8.11 -3.44 8.39
CA THR A 27 -9.23 -3.07 7.51
C THR A 27 -8.76 -2.20 6.35
N GLY A 28 -7.83 -1.27 6.60
CA GLY A 28 -7.21 -0.45 5.55
C GLY A 28 -6.45 -1.30 4.53
N CYS A 29 -5.63 -2.26 4.98
CA CYS A 29 -4.90 -3.17 4.10
C CYS A 29 -5.84 -4.06 3.28
N ILE A 30 -6.88 -4.62 3.91
CA ILE A 30 -7.88 -5.46 3.24
C ILE A 30 -8.65 -4.62 2.20
N ALA A 31 -9.14 -3.44 2.58
CA ALA A 31 -9.87 -2.57 1.67
C ALA A 31 -9.01 -2.14 0.47
N SER A 32 -7.74 -1.81 0.71
CA SER A 32 -6.79 -1.43 -0.36
C SER A 32 -6.50 -2.60 -1.29
N SER A 33 -6.36 -3.82 -0.75
CA SER A 33 -6.12 -5.02 -1.54
C SER A 33 -7.36 -5.44 -2.35
N ILE A 34 -8.56 -5.24 -1.80
CA ILE A 34 -9.82 -5.47 -2.53
C ILE A 34 -9.94 -4.44 -3.66
N TRP A 35 -9.64 -3.17 -3.38
CA TRP A 35 -9.67 -2.12 -4.39
C TRP A 35 -8.69 -2.40 -5.54
N SER A 36 -7.50 -2.93 -5.26
CA SER A 36 -6.52 -3.25 -6.29
C SER A 36 -6.96 -4.35 -7.25
N LEU A 37 -7.94 -5.20 -6.88
CA LEU A 37 -8.56 -6.19 -7.78
C LEU A 37 -9.33 -5.55 -8.95
N TYR A 38 -9.56 -4.23 -8.91
CA TYR A 38 -10.06 -3.49 -10.07
C TYR A 38 -9.16 -3.65 -11.31
N CYS A 39 -7.83 -3.66 -11.13
CA CYS A 39 -6.87 -3.76 -12.23
C CYS A 39 -6.97 -5.08 -13.02
N PRO A 40 -6.91 -6.28 -12.41
CA PRO A 40 -7.11 -7.53 -13.16
C PRO A 40 -8.52 -7.64 -13.76
N GLY A 41 -9.53 -7.04 -13.12
CA GLY A 41 -10.87 -6.94 -13.70
C GLY A 41 -10.90 -6.14 -15.00
N GLN A 42 -10.17 -5.02 -15.06
CA GLN A 42 -10.01 -4.22 -16.27
C GLN A 42 -9.21 -4.96 -17.35
N ILE A 43 -8.07 -5.57 -16.98
CA ILE A 43 -7.26 -6.39 -17.90
C ILE A 43 -8.13 -7.48 -18.55
N TYR A 44 -8.97 -8.17 -17.75
CA TYR A 44 -9.85 -9.21 -18.26
C TYR A 44 -10.93 -8.68 -19.20
N GLN A 45 -11.50 -7.51 -18.92
CA GLN A 45 -12.47 -6.87 -19.81
C GLN A 45 -11.82 -6.50 -21.14
N SER A 46 -10.71 -5.76 -21.11
CA SER A 46 -9.99 -5.37 -22.32
C SER A 46 -9.49 -6.58 -23.12
N TYR A 47 -9.09 -7.66 -22.44
CA TYR A 47 -8.74 -8.92 -23.10
C TYR A 47 -9.94 -9.52 -23.84
N ARG A 48 -11.14 -9.54 -23.24
CA ARG A 48 -12.35 -10.05 -23.91
C ARG A 48 -12.73 -9.22 -25.13
N ASP A 49 -12.54 -7.91 -25.06
CA ASP A 49 -12.83 -7.00 -26.18
C ASP A 49 -11.91 -7.25 -27.40
N LEU A 50 -10.77 -7.94 -27.23
CA LEU A 50 -9.91 -8.38 -28.33
C LEU A 50 -10.49 -9.55 -29.13
N PHE A 51 -11.48 -10.28 -28.58
CA PHE A 51 -12.07 -11.45 -29.22
C PHE A 51 -13.51 -11.16 -29.63
N ASP A 52 -13.76 -11.14 -30.95
CA ASP A 52 -15.12 -11.26 -31.47
C ASP A 52 -15.36 -12.69 -31.98
N SER A 53 -16.39 -13.34 -31.45
CA SER A 53 -16.82 -14.68 -31.87
C SER A 53 -15.70 -15.74 -31.87
N GLY A 54 -14.72 -15.60 -30.96
CA GLY A 54 -13.57 -16.50 -30.80
C GLY A 54 -12.39 -16.23 -31.73
N LYS A 55 -12.41 -15.16 -32.52
CA LYS A 55 -11.29 -14.73 -33.37
C LYS A 55 -10.69 -13.42 -32.86
N LEU A 56 -9.37 -13.31 -32.97
CA LEU A 56 -8.64 -12.07 -32.67
C LEU A 56 -9.02 -11.00 -33.69
N ILE A 57 -9.38 -9.81 -33.22
CA ILE A 57 -9.59 -8.65 -34.08
C ILE A 57 -8.22 -7.99 -34.31
N PRO A 58 -7.69 -7.96 -35.54
CA PRO A 58 -6.32 -7.50 -35.80
C PRO A 58 -6.13 -5.98 -35.69
N GLU A 59 -7.21 -5.20 -35.68
CA GLU A 59 -7.16 -3.73 -35.57
C GLU A 59 -7.22 -3.21 -34.13
N THR A 60 -7.52 -4.06 -33.13
CA THR A 60 -7.60 -3.64 -31.73
C THR A 60 -6.31 -3.91 -30.98
N MET A 61 -5.73 -2.84 -30.45
CA MET A 61 -4.56 -2.87 -29.57
C MET A 61 -5.01 -2.91 -28.11
N MET A 62 -4.28 -3.65 -27.28
CA MET A 62 -4.50 -3.65 -25.84
C MET A 62 -4.19 -2.24 -25.28
N PRO A 63 -5.06 -1.67 -24.43
CA PRO A 63 -4.76 -0.41 -23.76
C PRO A 63 -3.48 -0.53 -22.91
N ASP A 64 -2.79 0.61 -22.76
CA ASP A 64 -1.53 0.67 -22.02
C ASP A 64 -1.74 0.25 -20.57
N PHE A 65 -0.78 -0.51 -20.03
CA PHE A 65 -0.88 -1.00 -18.64
C PHE A 65 -1.04 0.13 -17.63
N VAL A 66 -0.43 1.30 -17.87
CA VAL A 66 -0.56 2.49 -17.01
C VAL A 66 -2.01 2.97 -16.91
N GLN A 67 -2.77 2.91 -18.01
CA GLN A 67 -4.18 3.30 -18.03
C GLN A 67 -5.04 2.27 -17.30
N LEU A 68 -4.71 0.98 -17.42
CA LEU A 68 -5.40 -0.11 -16.71
C LEU A 68 -5.10 -0.13 -15.21
N ALA A 69 -3.89 0.27 -14.83
CA ALA A 69 -3.45 0.41 -13.45
C ALA A 69 -3.84 1.77 -12.84
N ASP A 70 -4.39 2.68 -13.64
CA ASP A 70 -4.87 3.97 -13.17
C ASP A 70 -5.95 3.76 -12.10
N ASN A 71 -5.86 4.50 -11.01
CA ASN A 71 -6.70 4.37 -9.81
C ASN A 71 -6.58 3.06 -9.00
N ALA A 72 -5.93 2.00 -9.49
CA ALA A 72 -5.83 0.72 -8.79
C ALA A 72 -5.05 0.82 -7.46
N PHE A 73 -4.07 1.71 -7.40
CA PHE A 73 -3.21 1.91 -6.23
C PHE A 73 -3.61 3.09 -5.34
N LEU A 74 -4.70 3.80 -5.66
CA LEU A 74 -5.18 4.92 -4.84
C LEU A 74 -5.52 4.49 -3.41
N GLY A 75 -6.03 3.27 -3.21
CA GLY A 75 -6.29 2.73 -1.87
C GLY A 75 -5.04 2.69 -1.00
N PHE A 76 -3.92 2.21 -1.56
CA PHE A 76 -2.63 2.21 -0.85
C PHE A 76 -2.11 3.62 -0.60
N GLY A 77 -2.27 4.54 -1.55
CA GLY A 77 -1.93 5.96 -1.37
C GLY A 77 -2.72 6.60 -0.23
N ALA A 78 -4.03 6.35 -0.16
CA ALA A 78 -4.90 6.84 0.91
C ALA A 78 -4.51 6.26 2.28
N LEU A 79 -4.15 4.97 2.34
CA LEU A 79 -3.66 4.32 3.55
C LEU A 79 -2.36 4.97 4.04
N ILE A 80 -1.38 5.19 3.16
CA ILE A 80 -0.11 5.85 3.48
C ILE A 80 -0.37 7.26 4.02
N LEU A 81 -1.24 8.03 3.37
CA LEU A 81 -1.60 9.37 3.80
C LEU A 81 -2.29 9.38 5.17
N ALA A 82 -3.19 8.43 5.42
CA ALA A 82 -3.83 8.24 6.72
C ALA A 82 -2.81 7.91 7.82
N MET A 83 -1.81 7.07 7.53
CA MET A 83 -0.73 6.74 8.47
C MET A 83 0.19 7.94 8.76
N ILE A 84 0.47 8.77 7.74
CA ILE A 84 1.19 10.04 7.94
C ILE A 84 0.39 10.97 8.84
N PHE A 85 -0.91 11.15 8.59
CA PHE A 85 -1.77 11.98 9.41
C PHE A 85 -1.84 11.49 10.86
N LEU A 86 -1.98 10.18 11.07
CA LEU A 86 -1.95 9.57 12.38
C LEU A 86 -0.63 9.83 13.11
N THR A 87 0.50 9.76 12.40
CA THR A 87 1.83 10.07 12.95
C THR A 87 1.89 11.51 13.44
N ILE A 88 1.40 12.47 12.64
CA ILE A 88 1.36 13.89 12.99
C ILE A 88 0.42 14.13 14.18
N ALA A 89 -0.76 13.50 14.19
CA ALA A 89 -1.73 13.63 15.25
C ALA A 89 -1.17 13.11 16.59
N ASN A 90 -0.52 11.95 16.57
CA ASN A 90 0.15 11.38 17.74
C ASN A 90 1.31 12.26 18.23
N TYR A 91 2.11 12.80 17.30
CA TYR A 91 3.18 13.74 17.63
C TYR A 91 2.63 14.99 18.36
N ARG A 92 1.54 15.58 17.85
CA ARG A 92 0.90 16.76 18.46
C ARG A 92 0.24 16.44 19.80
N TYR A 93 -0.43 15.30 19.93
CA TYR A 93 -1.07 14.85 21.16
C TYR A 93 -0.05 14.70 22.29
N HIS A 94 1.11 14.13 21.99
CA HIS A 94 2.19 13.98 22.96
C HIS A 94 2.89 15.29 23.33
N PHE A 95 3.01 16.25 22.40
CA PHE A 95 3.60 17.57 22.69
C PHE A 95 2.66 18.50 23.48
N LYS A 96 1.33 18.32 23.40
CA LYS A 96 0.33 19.18 24.07
C LYS A 96 0.06 18.87 25.55
N GLY A 97 0.90 18.06 26.21
CA GLY A 97 0.87 17.95 27.68
C GLY A 97 -0.01 16.83 28.24
N SER A 98 0.01 15.64 27.64
CA SER A 98 -0.49 14.43 28.30
C SER A 98 0.28 14.15 29.60
N LYS A 99 -0.36 13.57 30.63
CA LYS A 99 0.29 13.05 31.84
C LYS A 99 1.46 12.08 31.53
N SER A 100 1.52 11.52 30.31
CA SER A 100 2.65 10.74 29.82
C SER A 100 3.96 11.53 29.71
N VAL A 101 3.90 12.86 29.51
CA VAL A 101 5.08 13.75 29.44
C VAL A 101 5.88 13.69 30.75
N TYR A 102 5.21 13.56 31.89
CA TYR A 102 5.87 13.44 33.20
C TYR A 102 6.58 12.08 33.38
N LEU A 103 6.00 11.00 32.86
CA LEU A 103 6.63 9.66 32.86
C LEU A 103 7.81 9.60 31.87
N MET A 104 7.65 10.25 30.71
CA MET A 104 8.65 10.27 29.63
C MET A 104 9.83 11.19 29.91
N ARG A 105 9.67 12.23 30.75
CA ARG A 105 10.77 13.10 31.20
C ARG A 105 11.82 12.34 32.03
N ARG A 106 11.50 11.15 32.57
CA ARG A 106 12.43 10.27 33.30
C ARG A 106 13.19 9.28 32.40
N LEU A 107 12.82 9.12 31.13
CA LEU A 107 13.61 8.27 30.23
C LEU A 107 14.94 8.97 29.90
N PRO A 108 16.08 8.27 29.95
CA PRO A 108 17.41 8.85 29.74
C PRO A 108 17.61 9.41 28.32
N ARG A 109 16.77 9.02 27.35
CA ARG A 109 16.82 9.48 25.96
C ARG A 109 15.49 10.09 25.49
N LYS A 110 15.52 11.39 25.20
CA LYS A 110 14.40 12.19 24.69
C LYS A 110 13.81 11.68 23.36
N TYR A 111 14.58 10.90 22.59
CA TYR A 111 14.21 10.43 21.25
C TYR A 111 13.56 9.05 21.19
N GLU A 112 13.58 8.26 22.26
CA GLU A 112 13.01 6.90 22.24
C GLU A 112 11.49 6.91 22.01
N MET A 113 10.84 7.94 22.51
CA MET A 113 9.41 8.15 22.37
C MET A 113 9.01 8.44 20.91
N LEU A 114 9.83 9.24 20.23
CA LEU A 114 9.65 9.59 18.82
C LEU A 114 9.92 8.37 17.93
N LYS A 115 10.96 7.60 18.26
CA LYS A 115 11.26 6.33 17.59
C LYS A 115 10.12 5.34 17.68
N ARG A 116 9.51 5.17 18.86
CA ARG A 116 8.37 4.25 19.06
C ARG A 116 7.08 4.72 18.39
N CYS A 117 6.85 6.04 18.38
CA CYS A 117 5.67 6.62 17.74
C CYS A 117 5.78 6.60 16.20
N LEU A 118 7.00 6.68 15.66
CA LEU A 118 7.26 6.63 14.23
C LEU A 118 7.46 5.20 13.71
N SER A 119 7.95 4.26 14.54
CA SER A 119 8.29 2.91 14.10
C SER A 119 7.09 2.14 13.58
N VAL A 120 5.92 2.28 14.23
CA VAL A 120 4.71 1.57 13.80
C VAL A 120 4.15 2.14 12.50
N PRO A 121 3.89 3.45 12.36
CA PRO A 121 3.46 4.02 11.08
C PRO A 121 4.48 3.79 9.97
N ALA A 122 5.77 3.93 10.24
CA ALA A 122 6.81 3.68 9.24
C ALA A 122 6.84 2.21 8.79
N ALA A 123 6.70 1.25 9.72
CA ALA A 123 6.62 -0.17 9.38
C ALA A 123 5.37 -0.47 8.52
N VAL A 124 4.23 0.14 8.83
CA VAL A 124 3.00 -0.02 8.04
C VAL A 124 3.15 0.59 6.65
N ILE A 125 3.74 1.79 6.54
CA ILE A 125 4.00 2.44 5.25
C ILE A 125 4.95 1.57 4.40
N LEU A 126 6.03 1.07 4.98
CA LEU A 126 6.97 0.17 4.28
C LEU A 126 6.29 -1.12 3.83
N LEU A 127 5.45 -1.71 4.68
CA LEU A 127 4.68 -2.91 4.34
C LEU A 127 3.70 -2.60 3.20
N ALA A 128 2.95 -1.50 3.27
CA ALA A 128 2.01 -1.08 2.26
C ALA A 128 2.69 -0.84 0.90
N LEU A 129 3.85 -0.17 0.89
CA LEU A 129 4.67 0.04 -0.30
C LEU A 129 5.16 -1.28 -0.88
N ALA A 130 5.69 -2.18 -0.04
CA ALA A 130 6.13 -3.49 -0.48
C ALA A 130 4.99 -4.32 -1.08
N THR A 131 3.81 -4.31 -0.46
CA THR A 131 2.62 -5.00 -0.99
C THR A 131 2.14 -4.39 -2.31
N ALA A 132 2.11 -3.06 -2.43
CA ALA A 132 1.71 -2.38 -3.65
C ALA A 132 2.68 -2.70 -4.80
N PHE A 133 3.99 -2.71 -4.52
CA PHE A 133 5.02 -3.06 -5.50
C PHE A 133 4.90 -4.52 -5.97
N LEU A 134 4.70 -5.47 -5.05
CA LEU A 134 4.49 -6.87 -5.39
C LEU A 134 3.23 -7.04 -6.25
N LEU A 135 2.12 -6.39 -5.88
CA LEU A 135 0.88 -6.44 -6.67
C LEU A 135 1.08 -5.86 -8.07
N LEU A 136 1.74 -4.70 -8.19
CA LEU A 136 2.07 -4.11 -9.48
C LEU A 136 2.90 -5.04 -10.35
N MET A 137 3.93 -5.68 -9.80
CA MET A 137 4.74 -6.67 -10.52
C MET A 137 3.92 -7.88 -10.96
N THR A 138 3.06 -8.42 -10.07
CA THR A 138 2.19 -9.55 -10.44
C THR A 138 1.19 -9.18 -11.52
N TYR A 139 0.56 -8.01 -11.47
CA TYR A 139 -0.40 -7.55 -12.47
C TYR A 139 0.27 -7.28 -13.82
N TYR A 140 1.46 -6.68 -13.80
CA TYR A 140 2.25 -6.46 -15.02
C TYR A 140 2.66 -7.80 -15.66
N TRP A 141 3.05 -8.79 -14.87
CA TRP A 141 3.36 -10.12 -15.37
C TRP A 141 2.12 -10.81 -15.96
N ILE A 142 0.97 -10.73 -15.29
CA ILE A 142 -0.30 -11.26 -15.82
C ILE A 142 -0.64 -10.58 -17.15
N TYR A 143 -0.55 -9.25 -17.22
CA TYR A 143 -0.77 -8.49 -18.45
C TYR A 143 0.12 -8.98 -19.61
N CYS A 144 1.42 -9.16 -19.37
CA CYS A 144 2.34 -9.65 -20.40
C CYS A 144 2.11 -11.12 -20.78
N SER A 145 1.61 -11.96 -19.85
CA SER A 145 1.38 -13.39 -20.11
C SER A 145 0.07 -13.65 -20.86
N VAL A 146 -0.93 -12.80 -20.65
CA VAL A 146 -2.27 -12.93 -21.25
C VAL A 146 -2.36 -12.23 -22.60
N THR A 147 -1.62 -11.15 -22.80
CA THR A 147 -1.68 -10.35 -24.04
C THR A 147 -0.80 -10.98 -25.13
N PRO A 148 -1.36 -11.38 -26.29
CA PRO A 148 -0.56 -11.86 -27.41
C PRO A 148 0.31 -10.73 -28.00
N GLU A 149 1.52 -11.06 -28.44
CA GLU A 149 2.53 -10.08 -28.92
C GLU A 149 2.00 -9.17 -30.06
N GLN A 150 1.03 -9.66 -30.83
CA GLN A 150 0.42 -8.95 -31.95
C GLN A 150 -0.44 -7.75 -31.52
N CYS A 151 -0.97 -7.77 -30.30
CA CYS A 151 -1.86 -6.73 -29.75
C CYS A 151 -1.18 -5.87 -28.67
N LEU A 152 0.11 -6.10 -28.40
CA LEU A 152 0.85 -5.43 -27.34
C LEU A 152 1.47 -4.13 -27.86
N ALA A 153 1.01 -2.99 -27.33
CA ALA A 153 1.57 -1.70 -27.73
C ALA A 153 3.05 -1.59 -27.32
N PRO A 154 3.94 -1.09 -28.19
CA PRO A 154 5.38 -1.08 -27.91
C PRO A 154 5.75 -0.16 -26.74
N GLY A 155 6.78 -0.55 -26.00
CA GLY A 155 7.38 0.29 -24.95
C GLY A 155 6.61 0.37 -23.64
N GLN A 156 5.79 -0.63 -23.30
CA GLN A 156 5.03 -0.68 -22.03
C GLN A 156 5.89 -0.40 -20.79
N TRP A 157 7.11 -0.95 -20.75
CA TRP A 157 8.03 -0.73 -19.63
C TRP A 157 8.48 0.73 -19.51
N GLN A 158 8.76 1.41 -20.62
CA GLN A 158 9.14 2.81 -20.62
C GLN A 158 7.96 3.70 -20.21
N LYS A 159 6.74 3.35 -20.63
CA LYS A 159 5.52 4.03 -20.21
C LYS A 159 5.25 3.87 -18.71
N LEU A 160 5.43 2.65 -18.19
CA LEU A 160 5.32 2.36 -16.76
C LEU A 160 6.32 3.20 -15.94
N MET A 161 7.58 3.23 -16.36
CA MET A 161 8.62 4.03 -15.70
C MET A 161 8.31 5.53 -15.81
N GLY A 162 7.91 6.02 -17.00
CA GLY A 162 7.55 7.41 -17.21
C GLY A 162 6.36 7.86 -16.34
N GLY A 163 5.33 7.03 -16.20
CA GLY A 163 4.15 7.32 -15.37
C GLY A 163 4.40 7.20 -13.86
N MET A 164 5.48 6.53 -13.43
CA MET A 164 5.83 6.38 -12.01
C MET A 164 6.69 7.54 -11.48
N PHE A 165 7.34 8.31 -12.36
CA PHE A 165 8.29 9.39 -12.01
C PHE A 165 7.84 10.81 -12.44
N LEU A 166 6.61 10.96 -12.92
CA LEU A 166 5.96 12.24 -13.27
C LEU A 166 4.84 12.56 -12.28
#